data_AF-A0A9E5IVI6-F1
#
_entry.id   AF-A0A9E5IVI6-F1
#
_cell.length_a   1.000
_cell.length_b   1.000
_cell.length_c   1.000
_cell.angle_alpha   90.00
_cell.angle_beta   90.00
_cell.angle_gamma   90.00
#
_symmetry.space_group_name_H-M   'P 1'
#
loop_
_entity.id
_entity.type
_entity.pdbx_description
1 polymer ?
#
loop_
_entity_poly.entity_id
_entity_poly.type
_entity_poly.pdbx_seq_one_letter_code
_entity_poly.pdbx_strand_id
1 'polypeptide(L)' 'MNLRTTDREDVPEMPNRLGIQGIEFIEYATNRPQALGQVLESMGFRPIAR' A
#
# COMPACT_ATOMS: atom_id res chain seq x y z
N MET A 1 32.90 5.27 0.19
CA MET A 1 31.65 4.50 0.02
C MET A 1 30.70 4.96 1.11
N ASN A 2 29.75 5.85 0.81
CA ASN A 2 28.89 6.46 1.84
C ASN A 2 27.49 5.82 1.77
N LEU A 3 27.27 4.85 2.67
CA LEU A 3 25.96 4.23 2.91
C LEU A 3 25.09 5.28 3.61
N ARG A 4 24.28 6.01 2.84
CA ARG A 4 23.17 6.77 3.42
C ARG A 4 22.20 5.75 4.02
N THR A 5 22.34 5.51 5.32
CA THR A 5 21.31 4.94 6.16
C THR A 5 20.01 5.65 5.82
N THR A 6 19.06 4.92 5.26
CA THR A 6 17.71 5.43 5.02
C THR A 6 17.16 5.96 6.34
N ASP A 7 16.78 7.24 6.36
CA ASP A 7 16.16 7.94 7.49
C ASP A 7 14.74 7.40 7.72
N ARG A 8 14.66 6.09 8.01
CA ARG A 8 13.43 5.39 8.30
C ARG A 8 13.31 5.36 9.81
N GLU A 9 12.28 6.01 10.33
CA GLU A 9 11.91 5.89 11.73
C GLU A 9 11.68 4.42 12.07
N ASP A 10 12.32 3.96 13.15
CA ASP A 10 12.12 2.62 13.66
C ASP A 10 10.76 2.57 14.35
N VAL A 11 9.86 1.71 13.86
CA VAL A 11 8.51 1.56 14.40
C VAL A 11 8.50 0.35 15.33
N PRO A 12 8.37 0.54 16.65
CA PRO A 12 8.35 -0.58 17.58
C PRO A 12 7.11 -1.45 17.38
N GLU A 13 7.25 -2.75 17.58
CA GLU A 13 6.14 -3.69 17.48
C GLU A 13 5.14 -3.42 18.61
N MET A 14 3.92 -3.03 18.24
CA MET A 14 2.84 -2.74 19.20
C MET A 14 1.93 -3.95 19.39
N PRO A 15 1.45 -4.24 20.61
CA PRO A 15 0.46 -5.29 20.83
C PRO A 15 -0.80 -5.03 20.01
N ASN A 16 -1.22 -6.02 19.22
CA ASN A 16 -2.45 -5.95 18.43
C ASN A 16 -3.71 -6.17 19.30
N ARG A 17 -4.08 -5.15 20.06
CA ARG A 17 -5.21 -5.20 21.01
C ARG A 17 -6.57 -5.40 20.35
N LEU A 18 -6.70 -4.99 19.09
CA LEU A 18 -7.94 -5.12 18.31
C LEU A 18 -8.00 -6.44 17.52
N GLY A 19 -6.92 -7.24 17.53
CA GLY A 19 -6.85 -8.50 16.78
C GLY A 19 -6.83 -8.34 15.25
N ILE A 20 -6.62 -7.13 14.73
CA ILE A 20 -6.63 -6.83 13.29
C ILE A 20 -5.34 -7.36 12.64
N GLN A 21 -5.45 -8.37 11.78
CA GLN A 21 -4.27 -9.02 11.17
C GLN A 21 -3.70 -8.26 9.97
N GLY A 22 -4.42 -7.28 9.44
CA GLY A 22 -3.99 -6.50 8.28
C GLY A 22 -5.12 -5.72 7.64
N ILE A 23 -4.83 -5.14 6.47
CA ILE A 23 -5.78 -4.42 5.63
C ILE A 23 -6.22 -5.38 4.52
N GLU A 24 -7.52 -5.61 4.39
CA GLU A 24 -8.05 -6.49 3.34
C GLU A 24 -8.22 -5.76 2.01
N PHE A 25 -8.71 -4.52 2.05
CA PHE A 25 -8.92 -3.69 0.87
C PHE A 25 -8.75 -2.20 1.21
N ILE A 26 -8.47 -1.42 0.17
CA ILE A 26 -8.46 0.05 0.22
C ILE A 26 -9.35 0.52 -0.91
N GLU A 27 -10.34 1.35 -0.59
CA GLU A 27 -11.21 1.98 -1.57
C GLU A 27 -10.63 3.32 -2.02
N TYR A 28 -10.63 3.57 -3.33
CA TYR A 28 -10.16 4.83 -3.91
C TYR A 28 -11.31 5.58 -4.58
N ALA A 29 -11.49 6.86 -4.23
CA ALA A 29 -12.36 7.77 -4.95
C ALA A 29 -11.56 8.53 -6.02
N THR A 30 -11.97 8.41 -7.28
CA THR A 30 -11.32 9.10 -8.41
C THR A 30 -12.35 9.50 -9.47
N ASN A 31 -12.11 10.62 -10.14
CA ASN A 31 -12.87 11.03 -11.32
C ASN A 31 -12.35 10.40 -12.63
N ARG A 32 -11.27 9.62 -12.57
CA ARG A 32 -10.64 8.96 -13.74
C ARG A 32 -10.31 7.49 -13.43
N PRO A 33 -11.31 6.60 -13.34
CA PRO A 33 -11.10 5.21 -12.93
C PRO A 33 -10.16 4.44 -13.87
N GLN A 34 -10.19 4.71 -15.18
CA GLN A 34 -9.32 4.04 -16.15
C GLN A 34 -7.84 4.43 -15.96
N ALA A 35 -7.56 5.70 -15.69
CA ALA A 35 -6.19 6.18 -15.46
C ALA A 35 -5.62 5.60 -14.16
N LEU A 36 -6.44 5.51 -13.11
CA LEU A 36 -6.06 4.84 -11.86
C LEU A 36 -5.75 3.35 -12.11
N GLY A 37 -6.60 2.65 -12.85
CA GLY A 37 -6.38 1.26 -13.22
C GLY A 37 -5.04 1.03 -13.93
N GLN A 38 -4.72 1.86 -14.94
CA GLN A 38 -3.44 1.78 -15.67
C GLN A 38 -2.22 1.96 -14.76
N VAL A 39 -2.29 2.92 -13.83
CA VAL A 39 -1.22 3.15 -12.86
C VAL A 39 -1.06 1.96 -11.91
N LEU A 40 -2.17 1.40 -11.41
CA LEU A 40 -2.15 0.19 -10.58
C LEU A 40 -1.55 -1.00 -11.35
N GLU A 41 -1.97 -1.22 -12.59
CA GLU A 41 -1.40 -2.28 -13.44
C GLU A 41 0.11 -2.09 -13.66
N SER A 42 0.57 -0.86 -13.88
CA SER A 42 2.01 -0.57 -14.01
C SER A 42 2.82 -0.82 -12.74
N MET A 43 2.17 -0.76 -11.57
CA MET A 43 2.75 -1.11 -10.27
C MET A 43 2.72 -2.63 -10.01
N GLY A 44 2.19 -3.42 -10.94
CA GLY A 44 2.11 -4.88 -10.83
C GLY A 44 0.82 -5.39 -10.19
N PHE A 45 -0.15 -4.52 -9.91
CA PHE A 45 -1.49 -4.95 -9.49
C PHE A 45 -2.23 -5.60 -10.66
N ARG A 46 -3.19 -6.47 -10.32
CA ARG A 46 -4.01 -7.18 -11.31
C ARG A 46 -5.49 -6.92 -11.03
N PRO A 47 -6.32 -6.71 -12.06
CA PRO A 47 -7.76 -6.59 -11.88
C PRO A 47 -8.33 -7.93 -11.39
N ILE A 48 -9.00 -7.89 -10.24
CA ILE A 48 -9.63 -9.06 -9.61
C ILE A 48 -11.16 -9.06 -9.70
N ALA A 49 -11.77 -7.90 -10.01
CA ALA A 49 -13.20 -7.75 -10.23
C ALA A 49 -13.47 -7.39 -11.70
N ARG A 50 -14.58 -7.89 -12.25
CA ARG A 50 -15.02 -7.71 -13.64
C ARG A 50 -16.42 -7.12 -13.68
#